data_AF-A0A1A5ZZE9-F1
#
_entry.id   AF-A0A1A5ZZE9-F1
#
_cell.length_a   1.000
_cell.length_b   1.000
_cell.length_c   1.000
_cell.angle_alpha   90.00
_cell.angle_beta   90.00
_cell.angle_gamma   90.00
#
_symmetry.space_group_name_H-M   'P 1'
#
loop_
_entity.id
_entity.type
_entity.pdbx_description
1 polymer ?
#
loop_
_entity_poly.entity_id
_entity_poly.type
_entity_poly.pdbx_seq_one_letter_code
_entity_poly.pdbx_strand_id
1 'polypeptide(L)'
;MSLLHKMDREIYVLDGESFAWLLRKGRHEITIDHNTMGQTCGILPVGIDSARVKTQGLKWDFDWQTSLQGDVSTSNHLVPENPVVSIETDRPVLWTCEIRPL
;
A
#
# COMPACT_ATOMS: atom_id res chain seq x y z
N MET A 1 11.10 -11.34 -17.37
CA MET A 1 10.22 -11.87 -16.30
C MET A 1 11.10 -12.25 -15.11
N SER A 2 11.23 -11.34 -14.13
CA SER A 2 12.14 -11.45 -12.98
C SER A 2 11.76 -12.57 -12.01
N LEU A 3 12.76 -13.24 -11.41
CA LEU A 3 12.66 -14.38 -10.47
C LEU A 3 11.68 -14.15 -9.30
N LEU A 4 11.45 -12.88 -8.92
CA LEU A 4 10.54 -12.48 -7.84
C LEU A 4 9.10 -12.99 -8.02
N HIS A 5 8.64 -13.25 -9.25
CA HIS A 5 7.29 -13.77 -9.49
C HIS A 5 7.11 -15.26 -9.16
N LYS A 6 8.18 -16.03 -8.92
CA LYS A 6 8.09 -17.50 -8.72
C LYS A 6 8.01 -17.95 -7.26
N MET A 7 8.21 -17.06 -6.30
CA MET A 7 8.14 -17.41 -4.88
C MET A 7 6.85 -16.82 -4.31
N ASP A 8 5.97 -17.69 -3.81
CA ASP A 8 4.79 -17.28 -3.03
C ASP A 8 5.21 -17.02 -1.58
N ARG A 9 6.12 -16.05 -1.43
CA ARG A 9 6.63 -15.59 -0.14
C ARG A 9 6.22 -14.13 0.01
N GLU A 10 5.70 -13.80 1.17
CA GLU A 10 5.51 -12.42 1.58
C GLU A 10 6.86 -11.86 2.02
N ILE A 11 7.21 -10.71 1.45
CA ILE A 11 8.44 -9.99 1.78
C ILE A 11 8.00 -8.65 2.35
N TYR A 12 8.46 -8.37 3.56
CA TYR A 12 8.28 -7.12 4.24
C TYR A 12 9.62 -6.41 4.33
N VAL A 13 9.62 -5.12 4.04
CA VAL A 13 10.79 -4.25 4.15
C VAL A 13 10.52 -3.26 5.27
N LEU A 14 11.45 -3.20 6.21
CA LEU A 14 11.45 -2.27 7.33
C LEU A 14 12.79 -1.54 7.34
N ASP A 15 12.75 -0.23 7.21
CA ASP A 15 13.94 0.63 7.33
C ASP A 15 13.54 2.00 7.90
N GLY A 16 14.24 2.45 8.93
CA GLY A 16 13.86 3.63 9.71
C GLY A 16 12.39 3.60 10.13
N GLU A 17 11.64 4.63 9.75
CA GLU A 17 10.21 4.80 10.03
C GLU A 17 9.30 4.28 8.90
N SER A 18 9.83 3.49 7.94
CA SER A 18 9.07 3.02 6.78
C SER A 18 8.89 1.50 6.79
N PHE A 19 7.64 1.06 6.61
CA PHE A 19 7.25 -0.34 6.47
C PHE A 19 6.48 -0.58 5.19
N ALA A 20 6.94 -1.51 4.37
CA ALA A 20 6.36 -1.74 3.05
C ALA A 20 6.34 -3.22 2.67
N TRP A 21 5.33 -3.60 1.89
CA TRP A 21 5.23 -4.92 1.28
C TRP A 21 4.41 -4.88 -0.02
N LEU A 22 4.57 -5.93 -0.82
CA LEU A 22 3.88 -6.05 -2.11
C LEU A 22 2.45 -6.56 -1.90
N LEU A 23 1.46 -5.83 -2.40
CA LEU A 23 0.09 -6.32 -2.57
C LEU A 23 -0.04 -6.90 -3.98
N ARG A 24 -0.31 -8.20 -4.07
CA ARG A 24 -0.57 -8.87 -5.36
C ARG A 24 -1.94 -8.45 -5.92
N LYS A 25 -2.21 -8.79 -7.18
CA LYS A 25 -3.57 -8.65 -7.75
C LYS A 25 -4.61 -9.30 -6.83
N GLY A 26 -5.69 -8.59 -6.52
CA GLY A 26 -6.78 -9.07 -5.70
C GLY A 26 -7.28 -8.01 -4.74
N ARG A 27 -8.00 -8.48 -3.70
CA ARG A 27 -8.53 -7.64 -2.62
C ARG A 27 -7.81 -7.98 -1.32
N HIS A 28 -7.40 -6.94 -0.61
CA HIS A 28 -6.65 -7.00 0.64
C HIS A 28 -7.40 -6.24 1.72
N GLU A 29 -7.40 -6.77 2.94
CA GLU A 29 -7.88 -6.08 4.13
C GLU A 29 -6.72 -6.00 5.12
N ILE A 30 -6.27 -4.78 5.39
CA ILE A 30 -5.09 -4.50 6.21
C ILE A 30 -5.56 -3.91 7.53
N THR A 31 -5.42 -4.67 8.62
CA THR A 31 -5.69 -4.16 9.96
C THR A 31 -4.53 -3.28 10.44
N ILE A 32 -4.85 -2.08 10.88
CA ILE A 32 -3.88 -1.06 11.29
C ILE A 32 -3.88 -0.94 12.81
N ASP A 33 -2.71 -1.18 13.42
CA ASP A 33 -2.48 -0.80 14.80
C ASP A 33 -1.97 0.65 14.87
N HIS A 34 -2.87 1.58 15.18
CA HIS A 34 -2.54 3.00 15.28
C HIS A 34 -1.63 3.36 16.46
N ASN A 35 -1.38 2.43 17.39
CA ASN A 35 -0.38 2.61 18.45
C ASN A 35 1.05 2.39 17.94
N THR A 36 1.22 1.60 16.87
CA THR A 36 2.53 1.26 16.30
C THR A 36 2.77 1.96 14.97
N MET A 37 1.74 2.06 14.12
CA MET A 37 1.83 2.71 12.81
C MET A 37 1.69 4.23 12.94
N GLY A 38 2.50 4.95 12.18
CA GLY A 38 2.41 6.38 11.98
C GLY A 38 1.18 6.76 11.14
N GLN A 39 1.03 8.04 10.83
CA GLN A 39 -0.15 8.50 10.09
C GLN A 39 -0.01 8.24 8.60
N THR A 40 1.20 8.38 8.06
CA THR A 40 1.43 8.48 6.62
C THR A 40 1.45 7.11 5.96
N CYS A 41 0.87 6.99 4.78
CA CYS A 41 0.90 5.79 3.95
C CYS A 41 0.89 6.13 2.45
N GLY A 42 1.08 5.12 1.62
CA GLY A 42 1.08 5.27 0.18
C GLY A 42 0.93 3.95 -0.58
N ILE A 43 0.56 4.08 -1.85
CA ILE A 43 0.40 2.97 -2.80
C ILE A 43 1.17 3.35 -4.07
N LEU A 44 2.22 2.58 -4.38
CA LEU A 44 3.13 2.87 -5.48
C LEU A 44 3.09 1.77 -6.56
N PRO A 45 2.83 2.11 -7.83
CA PRO A 45 2.83 1.16 -8.95
C PRO A 45 4.25 0.92 -9.49
N VAL A 46 5.12 0.33 -8.67
CA VAL A 46 6.53 0.09 -9.03
C VAL A 46 6.66 -1.15 -9.92
N GLY A 47 7.41 -1.04 -11.02
CA GLY A 47 7.73 -2.17 -11.90
C GLY A 47 6.60 -2.58 -12.86
N ILE A 48 5.56 -1.74 -13.00
CA ILE A 48 4.44 -1.91 -13.91
C ILE A 48 4.12 -0.57 -14.60
N ASP A 49 3.45 -0.62 -15.76
CA ASP A 49 3.05 0.60 -16.47
C ASP A 49 1.94 1.35 -15.72
N SER A 50 0.93 0.63 -15.25
CA SER A 50 -0.18 1.16 -14.45
C SER A 50 -0.97 0.05 -13.75
N ALA A 51 -1.75 0.41 -12.73
CA ALA A 51 -2.72 -0.45 -12.06
C ALA A 51 -4.03 0.32 -11.79
N ARG A 52 -5.19 -0.34 -11.90
CA ARG A 52 -6.46 0.17 -11.34
C ARG A 52 -6.48 -0.18 -9.87
N VAL A 53 -6.62 0.82 -9.00
CA VAL A 53 -6.63 0.63 -7.54
C VAL A 53 -7.85 1.32 -6.95
N LYS A 54 -8.54 0.61 -6.06
CA LYS A 54 -9.64 1.11 -5.26
C LYS A 54 -9.32 0.94 -3.78
N THR A 55 -9.52 1.99 -2.98
CA THR A 55 -9.28 1.97 -1.54
C THR A 55 -10.54 2.30 -0.74
N GLN A 56 -10.59 1.79 0.50
CA GLN A 56 -11.54 2.21 1.53
C GLN A 56 -10.84 2.26 2.89
N GLY A 57 -11.16 3.27 3.69
CA GLY A 57 -10.63 3.42 5.06
C GLY A 57 -9.44 4.38 5.16
N LEU A 58 -8.96 4.93 4.04
CA LEU A 58 -7.93 5.97 4.02
C LEU A 58 -8.56 7.36 4.12
N LYS A 59 -7.75 8.37 4.47
CA LYS A 59 -8.21 9.76 4.49
C LYS A 59 -8.65 10.25 3.12
N TRP A 60 -7.92 9.85 2.07
CA TRP A 60 -8.27 10.09 0.69
C TRP A 60 -8.49 8.75 0.01
N ASP A 61 -9.70 8.22 0.16
CA ASP A 61 -10.11 7.05 -0.60
C ASP A 61 -10.28 7.38 -2.08
N PHE A 62 -9.89 6.45 -2.95
CA PHE A 62 -9.90 6.65 -4.38
C PHE A 62 -10.24 5.38 -5.17
N ASP A 63 -10.59 5.58 -6.43
CA ASP A 63 -10.80 4.53 -7.42
C ASP A 63 -10.34 5.04 -8.80
N TRP A 64 -9.03 4.97 -9.05
CA TRP A 64 -8.39 5.49 -10.26
C TRP A 64 -7.34 4.53 -10.82
N GLN A 65 -6.83 4.85 -12.01
CA GLN A 65 -5.65 4.21 -12.56
C GLN A 65 -4.40 4.93 -12.05
N THR A 66 -3.53 4.23 -11.34
CA THR A 66 -2.26 4.76 -10.84
C THR A 66 -1.09 4.35 -11.74
N SER A 67 -0.12 5.25 -11.94
CA SER A 67 1.14 4.99 -12.66
C SER A 67 2.23 5.94 -12.20
N LEU A 68 3.52 5.60 -12.37
CA LEU A 68 4.63 6.50 -12.00
C LEU A 68 4.69 7.80 -12.84
N GLN A 69 3.96 7.87 -13.96
CA GLN A 69 3.85 9.05 -14.81
C GLN A 69 2.55 9.83 -14.62
N GLY A 70 1.69 9.39 -13.70
CA GLY A 70 0.37 9.97 -13.46
C GLY A 70 0.03 9.99 -11.98
N ASP A 71 -1.22 9.67 -11.65
CA ASP A 71 -1.69 9.70 -10.26
C ASP A 71 -0.97 8.62 -9.42
N VAL A 72 -0.36 9.04 -8.32
CA VAL A 72 0.25 8.15 -7.31
C VAL A 72 -0.24 8.59 -5.95
N SER A 73 -0.73 7.64 -5.14
CA SER A 73 -1.11 7.94 -3.77
C SER A 73 0.13 7.95 -2.89
N THR A 74 0.72 9.13 -2.72
CA THR A 74 1.75 9.40 -1.72
C THR A 74 1.20 10.34 -0.66
N SER A 75 1.72 10.23 0.57
CA SER A 75 1.26 11.04 1.71
C SER A 75 -0.24 10.91 2.01
N ASN A 76 -0.83 9.74 1.73
CA ASN A 76 -2.18 9.42 2.18
C ASN A 76 -2.16 9.12 3.69
N HIS A 77 -3.30 9.16 4.38
CA HIS A 77 -3.32 8.98 5.83
C HIS A 77 -4.16 7.78 6.26
N LEU A 78 -3.63 7.06 7.24
CA LEU A 78 -4.34 6.11 8.06
C LEU A 78 -5.25 6.87 9.04
N VAL A 79 -6.51 6.47 9.13
CA VAL A 79 -7.55 7.18 9.90
C VAL A 79 -7.89 6.34 11.14
N PRO A 80 -7.66 6.83 12.39
CA PRO A 80 -7.87 6.04 13.61
C PRO A 80 -9.28 5.46 13.77
N GLU A 81 -10.29 6.14 13.23
CA GLU A 81 -11.68 5.68 13.22
C GLU A 81 -11.92 4.47 12.32
N ASN A 82 -11.00 4.19 11.38
CA ASN A 82 -11.04 3.09 10.42
C ASN A 82 -9.83 2.16 10.62
N PRO A 83 -9.91 1.18 11.55
CA PRO A 83 -8.79 0.29 11.86
C PRO A 83 -8.50 -0.74 10.74
N VAL A 84 -9.28 -0.74 9.65
CA VAL A 84 -9.11 -1.62 8.52
C VAL A 84 -9.09 -0.81 7.23
N VAL A 85 -8.02 -0.97 6.46
CA VAL A 85 -7.89 -0.42 5.11
C VAL A 85 -8.15 -1.54 4.10
N SER A 86 -9.14 -1.36 3.22
CA SER A 86 -9.38 -2.26 2.09
C SER A 86 -8.71 -1.72 0.85
N ILE A 87 -7.95 -2.56 0.15
CA ILE A 87 -7.29 -2.22 -1.13
C ILE A 87 -7.61 -3.31 -2.14
N GLU A 88 -8.22 -2.92 -3.27
CA GLU A 88 -8.41 -3.79 -4.42
C GLU A 88 -7.53 -3.30 -5.57
N THR A 89 -6.78 -4.22 -6.17
CA THR A 89 -5.88 -3.89 -7.28
C THR A 89 -5.86 -4.98 -8.34
N ASP A 90 -5.79 -4.58 -9.61
CA ASP A 90 -5.75 -5.49 -10.75
C ASP A 90 -4.33 -5.98 -11.12
N ARG A 91 -3.29 -5.36 -10.55
CA ARG A 91 -1.87 -5.69 -10.75
C ARG A 91 -1.07 -5.48 -9.44
N PRO A 92 0.16 -6.00 -9.31
CA PRO A 92 0.92 -5.82 -8.09
C PRO A 92 1.28 -4.34 -7.81
N VAL A 93 1.05 -3.88 -6.60
CA VAL A 93 1.43 -2.53 -6.13
C VAL A 93 2.17 -2.62 -4.79
N LEU A 94 3.08 -1.67 -4.53
CA LEU A 94 3.77 -1.57 -3.25
C LEU A 94 2.90 -0.75 -2.29
N TRP A 95 2.50 -1.36 -1.18
CA TRP A 95 1.91 -0.64 -0.06
C TRP A 95 3.03 -0.22 0.90
N THR A 96 2.95 1.01 1.39
CA THR A 96 3.87 1.54 2.41
C THR A 96 3.12 2.31 3.47
N CYS A 97 3.57 2.20 4.71
CA CYS A 97 3.09 2.99 5.84
C CYS A 97 4.24 3.37 6.76
N GLU A 98 4.07 4.49 7.43
CA GLU A 98 4.95 4.98 8.47
C GLU A 98 4.83 4.12 9.73
N ILE A 99 5.92 3.95 10.47
CA ILE A 99 5.96 3.40 11.83
C ILE A 99 6.32 4.53 12.78
N ARG A 100 5.67 4.56 13.95
CA ARG A 100 6.00 5.54 14.99
C ARG A 100 7.41 5.31 15.54
N PRO A 101 8.16 6.39 15.87
CA PRO A 101 9.40 6.26 16.61
C PRO A 101 9.18 5.55 17.95
N LEU A 102 10.21 4.85 18.43
CA LEU A 102 10.25 4.24 19.77
C LEU A 102 10.28 5.29 20.89
#